data_AF-A0A9N9P6Z8-F1
#
_entry.id   AF-A0A9N9P6Z8-F1
#
_cell.length_a   1.000
_cell.length_b   1.000
_cell.length_c   1.000
_cell.angle_alpha   90.00
_cell.angle_beta   90.00
_cell.angle_gamma   90.00
#
_symmetry.space_group_name_H-M   'P 1'
#
loop_
_entity.id
_entity.type
_entity.pdbx_description
1 polymer ?
#
loop_
_entity_poly.entity_id
_entity_poly.type
_entity_poly.pdbx_seq_one_letter_code
_entity_poly.pdbx_strand_id
1 'polypeptide(L)'
;HCNFQYVSSKSFAKYMTKYIMKPERSELFELSEHNAYRSHVLARRLGTIELTILLLGYSICQSSIAVQYLPSLPPNIKTRSVKPIYLLNDDNSNPYWDDAIDKYFSRPNDPIFHNITYPQFHQLYRIQPNPPNSNTTYWIDLQRRYVIKRKKSILVRFHHLTADDGEPYFYQQLLLQLPWRNEQELLDQYPDYRSHYQSKFPEQYAISIQYL
;
A
#
# COMPACT_ATOMS: atom_id res chain seq x y z
N HIS A 1 34.84 -11.72 7.99
CA HIS A 1 35.18 -13.16 8.01
C HIS A 1 33.93 -13.94 7.61
N CYS A 2 33.87 -14.51 6.40
CA CYS A 2 32.74 -15.32 5.94
C CYS A 2 33.12 -16.80 6.07
N ASN A 3 32.30 -17.62 6.74
CA ASN A 3 32.58 -19.03 6.97
C ASN A 3 31.50 -19.86 6.25
N PHE A 4 31.90 -20.61 5.23
CA PHE A 4 31.03 -21.53 4.50
C PHE A 4 31.26 -22.94 5.04
N GLN A 5 30.20 -23.57 5.55
CA GLN A 5 30.24 -24.93 6.08
C GLN A 5 29.14 -25.77 5.42
N TYR A 6 29.48 -27.02 5.07
CA TYR A 6 28.54 -28.00 4.56
C TYR A 6 27.81 -28.64 5.74
N VAL A 7 26.49 -28.48 5.81
CA VAL A 7 25.69 -28.88 6.99
C VAL A 7 24.76 -30.04 6.62
N SER A 8 24.90 -31.17 7.31
CA SER A 8 23.96 -32.30 7.22
C SER A 8 22.69 -32.03 8.05
N SER A 9 21.58 -32.71 7.74
CA SER A 9 20.25 -32.47 8.34
C SER A 9 20.25 -32.48 9.88
N LYS A 10 21.04 -33.35 10.52
CA LYS A 10 21.20 -33.38 11.99
C LYS A 10 21.98 -32.20 12.55
N SER A 11 22.92 -31.65 11.78
CA SER A 11 23.73 -30.49 12.16
C SER A 11 23.04 -29.16 11.88
N PHE A 12 22.03 -29.16 10.98
CA PHE A 12 21.24 -27.96 10.67
C PHE A 12 20.42 -27.50 11.87
N ALA A 13 19.78 -28.44 12.58
CA ALA A 13 19.05 -28.11 13.81
C ALA A 13 19.97 -27.48 14.86
N LYS A 14 21.15 -28.06 15.12
CA LYS A 14 22.15 -27.47 16.04
C LYS A 14 22.64 -26.11 15.59
N TYR A 15 22.86 -25.93 14.28
CA TYR A 15 23.25 -24.64 13.71
C TYR A 15 22.16 -23.59 13.91
N MET A 16 20.90 -23.91 13.57
CA MET A 16 19.76 -23.02 13.80
C MET A 16 19.55 -22.71 15.29
N THR A 17 19.57 -23.71 16.16
CA THR A 17 19.44 -23.49 17.61
C THR A 17 20.56 -22.60 18.14
N LYS A 18 21.80 -22.74 17.67
CA LYS A 18 22.91 -21.85 18.05
C LYS A 18 22.65 -20.39 17.70
N TYR A 19 22.02 -20.10 16.56
CA TYR A 19 21.73 -18.73 16.14
C TYR A 19 20.43 -18.17 16.73
N ILE A 20 19.43 -19.02 16.98
CA ILE A 20 18.17 -18.65 17.66
C ILE A 20 18.41 -18.38 19.15
N MET A 21 19.24 -19.20 19.80
CA MET A 21 19.57 -19.07 21.22
C MET A 21 20.71 -18.08 21.48
N LYS A 22 21.34 -17.55 20.42
CA LYS A 22 22.31 -16.48 20.59
C LYS A 22 21.51 -15.26 21.06
N PRO A 23 21.72 -14.75 22.29
CA PRO A 23 21.06 -13.53 22.69
C PRO A 23 21.39 -12.48 21.62
N GLU A 24 20.37 -11.82 21.07
CA GLU A 24 20.60 -10.72 20.16
C GLU A 24 21.57 -9.77 20.86
N ARG A 25 22.66 -9.41 20.18
CA ARG A 25 23.55 -8.40 20.74
C ARG A 25 22.74 -7.10 20.76
N SER A 26 22.22 -6.76 21.92
CA SER A 26 21.66 -5.44 22.25
C SER A 26 22.75 -4.37 22.33
N GLU A 27 23.91 -4.59 21.71
CA GLU A 27 24.89 -3.54 21.45
C GLU A 27 24.21 -2.56 20.50
N LEU A 28 23.54 -1.56 21.11
CA LEU A 28 23.15 -0.32 20.46
C LEU A 28 24.37 0.15 19.68
N PHE A 29 24.28 0.08 18.35
CA PHE A 29 25.27 0.72 17.51
C PHE A 29 25.14 2.22 17.78
N GLU A 30 26.01 2.77 18.62
CA GLU A 30 26.23 4.22 18.70
C GLU A 30 26.89 4.67 17.39
N LEU A 31 26.06 4.82 16.35
CA LEU A 31 26.46 5.48 15.12
C LEU A 31 26.38 6.98 15.40
N SER A 32 27.55 7.59 15.58
CA SER A 32 27.71 9.03 15.81
C SER A 32 27.33 9.90 14.61
N GLU A 33 27.14 9.31 13.42
CA GLU A 33 26.84 10.04 12.20
C GLU A 33 25.36 9.98 11.79
N HIS A 34 24.75 11.16 11.65
CA HIS A 34 23.48 11.36 10.96
C HIS A 34 23.70 11.39 9.45
N ASN A 35 23.83 10.22 8.83
CA ASN A 35 23.91 10.11 7.38
C ASN A 35 23.03 8.99 6.84
N ALA A 36 22.74 9.03 5.54
CA ALA A 36 21.88 8.10 4.80
C ALA A 36 22.15 6.61 5.10
N TYR A 37 23.36 6.28 5.57
CA TYR A 37 23.73 4.96 6.11
C TYR A 37 22.91 4.52 7.31
N ARG A 38 22.64 5.40 8.29
CA ARG A 38 21.78 5.10 9.43
C ARG A 38 20.36 4.80 8.95
N SER A 39 19.85 5.59 8.01
CA SER A 39 18.55 5.35 7.36
C SER A 39 18.55 4.03 6.59
N HIS A 40 19.63 3.65 5.90
CA HIS A 40 19.75 2.39 5.16
C HIS A 40 19.90 1.16 6.09
N VAL A 41 20.51 1.32 7.27
CA VAL A 41 20.67 0.25 8.26
C VAL A 41 19.41 0.08 9.12
N LEU A 42 18.65 1.17 9.34
CA LEU A 42 17.35 1.16 10.02
C LEU A 42 16.19 0.82 9.08
N ALA A 43 16.31 1.10 7.77
CA ALA A 43 15.33 0.74 6.77
C ALA A 43 15.26 -0.78 6.62
N ARG A 44 14.34 -1.35 7.39
CA ARG A 44 13.82 -2.72 7.32
C ARG A 44 14.92 -3.80 7.36
N ARG A 45 15.43 -4.04 8.56
CA ARG A 45 16.14 -5.29 8.87
C ARG A 45 15.18 -6.46 8.74
N LEU A 46 15.23 -7.15 7.60
CA LEU A 46 14.52 -8.42 7.43
C LEU A 46 15.12 -9.43 8.41
N GLY A 47 14.29 -10.00 9.27
CA GLY A 47 14.74 -11.05 10.18
C GLY A 47 15.29 -12.23 9.39
N THR A 48 16.22 -13.00 9.97
CA THR A 48 16.81 -14.19 9.31
C THR A 48 15.73 -15.16 8.81
N ILE A 49 14.60 -15.25 9.52
CA ILE A 49 13.42 -16.04 9.14
C ILE A 49 12.75 -15.45 7.89
N GLU A 50 12.53 -14.13 7.84
CA GLU A 50 11.92 -13.44 6.70
C GLU A 50 12.80 -13.59 5.44
N LEU A 51 14.12 -13.46 5.59
CA LEU A 51 15.11 -13.73 4.53
C LEU A 51 15.09 -15.17 4.04
N THR A 52 15.08 -16.13 4.96
CA THR A 52 15.06 -17.56 4.63
C THR A 52 13.78 -17.93 3.88
N ILE A 53 12.65 -17.37 4.30
CA ILE A 53 11.36 -17.60 3.66
C ILE A 53 11.33 -16.99 2.25
N LEU A 54 11.85 -15.76 2.08
CA LEU A 54 11.97 -15.11 0.77
C LEU A 54 12.88 -15.88 -0.20
N LEU A 55 14.04 -16.35 0.26
CA LEU A 55 15.02 -17.07 -0.57
C LEU A 55 14.55 -18.47 -0.97
N LEU A 56 13.87 -19.17 -0.07
CA LEU A 56 13.39 -20.53 -0.31
C LEU A 56 11.97 -20.56 -0.92
N GLY A 57 11.35 -19.40 -1.12
CA GLY A 57 10.01 -19.29 -1.70
C GLY A 57 8.90 -19.87 -0.82
N TYR A 58 9.13 -19.98 0.49
CA TYR A 58 8.09 -20.45 1.41
C TYR A 58 7.04 -19.36 1.63
N SER A 59 5.81 -19.75 1.95
CA SER A 59 4.79 -18.79 2.40
C SER A 59 4.97 -18.51 3.89
N ILE A 60 5.16 -17.23 4.27
CA ILE A 60 5.35 -16.80 5.68
C ILE A 60 4.13 -17.20 6.53
N CYS A 61 2.93 -17.04 5.96
CA CYS A 61 1.67 -17.50 6.54
C CYS A 61 0.82 -18.12 5.43
N GLN A 62 0.23 -19.29 5.68
CA GLN A 62 -0.82 -19.86 4.82
C GLN A 62 -2.15 -19.14 5.09
N SER A 63 -2.26 -17.90 4.63
CA SER A 63 -3.53 -17.18 4.65
C SER A 63 -4.36 -17.56 3.44
N SER A 64 -5.62 -17.92 3.66
CA SER A 64 -6.60 -18.17 2.58
C SER A 64 -7.19 -16.87 2.01
N ILE A 65 -6.94 -15.74 2.66
CA ILE A 65 -7.37 -14.41 2.22
C ILE A 65 -6.21 -13.65 1.58
N ALA A 66 -6.43 -13.19 0.34
CA ALA A 66 -5.48 -12.33 -0.34
C ALA A 66 -5.46 -10.95 0.33
N VAL A 67 -4.28 -10.33 0.36
CA VAL A 67 -4.06 -9.00 0.92
C VAL A 67 -3.50 -8.10 -0.17
N GLN A 68 -4.07 -6.90 -0.31
CA GLN A 68 -3.59 -5.86 -1.22
C GLN A 68 -3.22 -4.62 -0.42
N TYR A 69 -1.99 -4.13 -0.62
CA TYR A 69 -1.57 -2.86 -0.06
C TYR A 69 -1.89 -1.74 -1.04
N LEU A 70 -2.57 -0.70 -0.56
CA LEU A 70 -3.09 0.39 -1.36
C LEU A 70 -2.34 1.70 -1.05
N PRO A 71 -1.91 2.47 -2.06
CA PRO A 71 -1.40 3.82 -1.86
C PRO A 71 -2.50 4.71 -1.28
N SER A 72 -2.12 5.60 -0.38
CA SER A 72 -3.02 6.53 0.29
C SER A 72 -2.35 7.86 0.60
N LEU A 73 -1.34 8.22 -0.19
CA LEU A 73 -0.61 9.48 -0.05
C LEU A 73 -1.15 10.50 -1.06
N PRO A 74 -1.13 11.81 -0.72
CA PRO A 74 -1.60 12.85 -1.61
C PRO A 74 -0.73 12.99 -2.89
N PRO A 75 -1.26 13.60 -3.96
CA PRO A 75 -0.61 13.65 -5.27
C PRO A 75 0.80 14.23 -5.30
N ASN A 76 1.11 15.16 -4.39
CA ASN A 76 2.38 15.87 -4.29
C ASN A 76 3.53 15.01 -3.76
N ILE A 77 3.25 13.98 -2.96
CA ILE A 77 4.26 13.11 -2.35
C ILE A 77 4.11 11.64 -2.76
N LYS A 78 3.03 11.26 -3.47
CA LYS A 78 2.81 9.87 -3.88
C LYS A 78 3.84 9.44 -4.92
N THR A 79 4.45 8.28 -4.67
CA THR A 79 5.37 7.62 -5.61
C THR A 79 4.57 6.87 -6.68
N ARG A 80 4.93 7.02 -7.96
CA ARG A 80 4.30 6.31 -9.07
C ARG A 80 5.32 5.51 -9.88
N SER A 81 4.88 4.38 -10.43
CA SER A 81 5.70 3.58 -11.33
C SER A 81 5.80 4.23 -12.70
N VAL A 82 7.02 4.42 -13.19
CA VAL A 82 7.28 4.99 -14.53
C VAL A 82 7.04 3.93 -15.61
N LYS A 83 6.42 4.34 -16.72
CA LYS A 83 6.26 3.51 -17.91
C LYS A 83 7.61 3.35 -18.62
N PRO A 84 7.89 2.18 -19.23
CA PRO A 84 9.08 2.03 -20.05
C PRO A 84 9.05 2.98 -21.25
N ILE A 85 10.23 3.43 -21.68
CA ILE A 85 10.41 4.48 -22.70
C ILE A 85 9.65 4.16 -24.00
N TYR A 86 9.62 2.89 -24.42
CA TYR A 86 8.94 2.48 -25.65
C TYR A 86 7.41 2.61 -25.62
N LEU A 87 6.80 2.85 -24.44
CA LEU A 87 5.37 3.14 -24.28
C LEU A 87 5.08 4.64 -24.15
N LEU A 88 6.12 5.47 -24.09
CA LEU A 88 5.99 6.92 -24.09
C LEU A 88 5.95 7.37 -25.55
N ASN A 89 4.77 7.71 -26.06
CA ASN A 89 4.65 8.37 -27.36
C ASN A 89 5.06 9.84 -27.20
N ASP A 90 5.60 10.46 -28.26
CA ASP A 90 6.04 11.86 -28.27
C ASP A 90 4.93 12.87 -27.87
N ASP A 91 3.66 12.47 -28.02
CA ASP A 91 2.50 13.25 -27.60
C ASP A 91 2.17 13.05 -26.12
N ASN A 92 2.90 13.74 -25.23
CA ASN A 92 2.48 14.20 -23.90
C ASN A 92 1.67 13.22 -23.02
N SER A 93 1.90 11.92 -23.20
CA SER A 93 1.24 10.84 -22.47
C SER A 93 1.79 10.79 -21.05
N ASN A 94 0.91 10.78 -20.05
CA ASN A 94 1.30 10.64 -18.64
C ASN A 94 2.37 9.53 -18.50
N PRO A 95 3.61 9.84 -18.07
CA PRO A 95 4.70 8.88 -18.07
C PRO A 95 4.56 7.82 -16.97
N TYR A 96 3.57 7.96 -16.10
CA TYR A 96 3.32 7.05 -15.00
C TYR A 96 2.20 6.05 -15.32
N TRP A 97 2.31 4.86 -14.75
CA TRP A 97 1.20 3.91 -14.67
C TRP A 97 0.14 4.40 -13.70
N ASP A 98 -1.14 4.13 -14.03
CA ASP A 98 -2.26 4.41 -13.13
C ASP A 98 -2.11 3.63 -11.82
N ASP A 99 -2.09 4.37 -10.71
CA ASP A 99 -2.08 3.78 -9.39
C ASP A 99 -3.48 3.29 -8.99
N ALA A 100 -3.62 2.78 -7.76
CA ALA A 100 -4.91 2.28 -7.28
C ALA A 100 -5.94 3.40 -7.03
N ILE A 101 -5.50 4.61 -6.70
CA ILE A 101 -6.36 5.80 -6.50
C ILE A 101 -6.89 6.25 -7.85
N ASP A 102 -6.01 6.40 -8.85
CA ASP A 102 -6.35 6.75 -10.23
C ASP A 102 -7.37 5.74 -10.80
N LYS A 103 -7.16 4.44 -10.52
CA LYS A 103 -8.09 3.35 -10.85
C LYS A 103 -9.46 3.46 -10.18
N TYR A 104 -9.49 3.93 -8.94
CA TYR A 104 -10.72 4.12 -8.19
C TYR A 104 -11.49 5.36 -8.64
N PHE A 105 -10.80 6.46 -8.96
CA PHE A 105 -11.42 7.66 -9.53
C PHE A 105 -12.00 7.39 -10.91
N SER A 106 -11.35 6.54 -11.70
CA SER A 106 -11.87 6.11 -13.00
C SER A 106 -13.00 5.08 -12.93
N ARG A 107 -13.49 4.68 -11.74
CA ARG A 107 -14.48 3.61 -11.60
C ARG A 107 -15.76 3.88 -12.42
N PRO A 108 -16.53 2.84 -12.80
CA PRO A 108 -17.69 3.00 -13.67
C PRO A 108 -18.76 3.96 -13.10
N ASN A 109 -19.56 4.55 -13.99
CA ASN A 109 -20.69 5.44 -13.64
C ASN A 109 -22.00 4.67 -13.37
N ASP A 110 -21.89 3.40 -13.00
CA ASP A 110 -23.04 2.61 -12.59
C ASP A 110 -23.46 3.00 -11.15
N PRO A 111 -24.77 3.08 -10.84
CA PRO A 111 -25.27 3.44 -9.52
C PRO A 111 -24.64 2.65 -8.36
N ILE A 112 -24.23 1.39 -8.58
CA ILE A 112 -23.58 0.57 -7.56
C ILE A 112 -22.24 1.14 -7.08
N PHE A 113 -21.58 1.99 -7.89
CA PHE A 113 -20.28 2.61 -7.58
C PHE A 113 -20.41 4.06 -7.09
N HIS A 114 -21.62 4.59 -6.93
CA HIS A 114 -21.82 5.96 -6.44
C HIS A 114 -21.45 6.08 -4.95
N ASN A 115 -21.80 5.09 -4.15
CA ASN A 115 -21.60 5.10 -2.69
C ASN A 115 -20.47 4.16 -2.23
N ILE A 116 -19.56 3.76 -3.13
CA ILE A 116 -18.47 2.86 -2.77
C ILE A 116 -17.22 3.66 -2.38
N THR A 117 -16.63 3.33 -1.23
CA THR A 117 -15.38 3.96 -0.79
C THR A 117 -14.16 3.32 -1.45
N TYR A 118 -13.02 4.01 -1.40
CA TYR A 118 -11.77 3.52 -1.96
C TYR A 118 -11.37 2.11 -1.46
N PRO A 119 -11.41 1.80 -0.15
CA PRO A 119 -11.16 0.45 0.37
C PRO A 119 -12.14 -0.60 -0.17
N GLN A 120 -13.44 -0.28 -0.13
CA GLN A 120 -14.51 -1.20 -0.52
C GLN A 120 -14.41 -1.59 -2.00
N PHE A 121 -14.05 -0.62 -2.85
CA PHE A 121 -13.88 -0.85 -4.27
C PHE A 121 -12.80 -1.92 -4.55
N HIS A 122 -11.60 -1.76 -3.99
CA HIS A 122 -10.51 -2.73 -4.20
C HIS A 122 -10.74 -4.06 -3.46
N GLN A 123 -11.46 -4.03 -2.34
CA GLN A 123 -11.85 -5.22 -1.60
C GLN A 123 -12.81 -6.11 -2.39
N LEU A 124 -13.81 -5.52 -3.04
CA LEU A 124 -14.91 -6.24 -3.69
C LEU A 124 -14.71 -6.42 -5.20
N TYR A 125 -13.95 -5.55 -5.84
CA TYR A 125 -13.76 -5.55 -7.29
C TYR A 125 -12.30 -5.71 -7.67
N ARG A 126 -12.08 -6.20 -8.89
CA ARG A 126 -10.77 -6.24 -9.54
C ARG A 126 -10.88 -5.65 -10.93
N ILE A 127 -9.79 -5.03 -11.38
CA ILE A 127 -9.66 -4.48 -12.72
C ILE A 127 -8.79 -5.41 -13.54
N GLN A 128 -9.19 -5.66 -14.78
CA GLN A 128 -8.38 -6.41 -15.74
C GLN A 128 -8.41 -5.73 -17.12
N PRO A 129 -7.31 -5.79 -17.88
CA PRO A 129 -7.24 -5.19 -19.22
C PRO A 129 -8.02 -5.99 -20.26
N ASN A 130 -8.12 -7.31 -20.08
CA ASN A 130 -8.74 -8.21 -21.04
C ASN A 130 -10.21 -8.47 -20.69
N PRO A 131 -11.08 -8.71 -21.69
CA PRO A 131 -12.47 -9.04 -21.45
C PRO A 131 -12.59 -10.33 -20.62
N PRO A 132 -13.54 -10.40 -19.68
CA PRO A 132 -13.81 -11.65 -18.96
C PRO A 132 -14.49 -12.68 -19.84
N ASN A 133 -14.49 -13.93 -19.38
CA ASN A 133 -15.26 -15.00 -20.01
C ASN A 133 -16.76 -14.64 -20.07
N SER A 134 -17.43 -15.10 -21.12
CA SER A 134 -18.79 -14.72 -21.54
C SER A 134 -19.87 -14.70 -20.44
N ASN A 135 -19.72 -15.50 -19.38
CA ASN A 135 -20.73 -15.63 -18.32
C ASN A 135 -20.46 -14.76 -17.07
N THR A 136 -19.48 -13.87 -17.09
CA THR A 136 -19.13 -13.05 -15.92
C THR A 136 -19.72 -11.65 -16.06
N THR A 137 -20.53 -11.20 -15.10
CA THR A 137 -20.96 -9.79 -15.03
C THR A 137 -19.75 -8.89 -14.84
N TYR A 138 -19.66 -7.85 -15.68
CA TYR A 138 -18.58 -6.87 -15.65
C TYR A 138 -19.12 -5.47 -15.94
N TRP A 139 -18.32 -4.49 -15.55
CA TRP A 139 -18.54 -3.09 -15.86
C TRP A 139 -17.31 -2.54 -16.58
N ILE A 140 -17.49 -1.45 -17.31
CA ILE A 140 -16.40 -0.76 -18.01
C ILE A 140 -16.14 0.55 -17.29
N ASP A 141 -14.89 0.76 -16.90
CA ASP A 141 -14.45 1.98 -16.24
C ASP A 141 -14.21 3.12 -17.25
N LEU A 142 -13.93 4.34 -16.77
CA LEU A 142 -13.74 5.51 -17.64
C LEU A 142 -12.51 5.40 -18.55
N GLN A 143 -11.58 4.49 -18.25
CA GLN A 143 -10.37 4.19 -19.03
C GLN A 143 -10.53 2.93 -19.88
N ARG A 144 -11.77 2.47 -20.07
CA ARG A 144 -12.15 1.28 -20.86
C ARG A 144 -11.56 -0.04 -20.36
N ARG A 145 -11.24 -0.14 -19.07
CA ARG A 145 -10.82 -1.39 -18.42
C ARG A 145 -12.02 -2.11 -17.84
N TYR A 146 -11.91 -3.44 -17.71
CA TYR A 146 -12.99 -4.27 -17.21
C TYR A 146 -12.92 -4.38 -15.69
N VAL A 147 -14.01 -4.00 -15.03
CA VAL A 147 -14.21 -4.09 -13.57
C VAL A 147 -15.11 -5.28 -13.28
N ILE A 148 -14.66 -6.19 -12.42
CA ILE A 148 -15.37 -7.43 -12.13
C ILE A 148 -15.47 -7.62 -10.62
N LYS A 149 -16.64 -8.05 -10.16
CA LYS A 149 -16.86 -8.40 -8.76
C LYS A 149 -16.09 -9.68 -8.41
N ARG A 150 -15.32 -9.64 -7.33
CA ARG A 150 -14.57 -10.78 -6.80
C ARG A 150 -15.54 -11.79 -6.19
N LYS A 151 -15.22 -13.09 -6.33
CA LYS A 151 -15.93 -14.17 -5.64
C LYS A 151 -15.67 -14.19 -4.13
N LYS A 152 -14.44 -13.84 -3.73
CA LYS A 152 -14.02 -13.67 -2.34
C LYS A 152 -13.44 -12.27 -2.18
N SER A 153 -13.90 -11.55 -1.16
CA SER A 153 -13.32 -10.27 -0.80
C SER A 153 -11.88 -10.46 -0.32
N ILE A 154 -11.06 -9.43 -0.52
CA ILE A 154 -9.67 -9.42 -0.08
C ILE A 154 -9.51 -8.45 1.09
N LEU A 155 -8.42 -8.57 1.84
CA LEU A 155 -8.05 -7.54 2.81
C LEU A 155 -7.29 -6.43 2.11
N VAL A 156 -7.71 -5.20 2.33
CA VAL A 156 -6.99 -4.02 1.90
C VAL A 156 -6.25 -3.41 3.08
N ARG A 157 -5.00 -3.02 2.87
CA ARG A 157 -4.13 -2.41 3.87
C ARG A 157 -3.56 -1.11 3.33
N PHE A 158 -3.20 -0.22 4.23
CA PHE A 158 -2.70 1.11 3.92
C PHE A 158 -1.49 1.41 4.82
N HIS A 159 -0.81 2.51 4.53
CA HIS A 159 0.18 3.04 5.46
C HIS A 159 -0.50 3.48 6.75
N HIS A 160 0.13 3.22 7.89
CA HIS A 160 -0.36 3.73 9.15
C HIS A 160 0.14 5.16 9.29
N LEU A 161 -0.79 6.13 9.27
CA LEU A 161 -0.50 7.53 9.50
C LEU A 161 -1.20 7.96 10.79
N THR A 162 -0.58 8.87 11.53
CA THR A 162 -1.15 9.54 12.70
C THR A 162 -1.32 11.04 12.41
N ALA A 163 -1.99 11.75 13.32
CA ALA A 163 -2.18 13.19 13.15
C ALA A 163 -0.85 13.97 13.11
N ASP A 164 0.24 13.41 13.65
CA ASP A 164 1.60 13.97 13.58
C ASP A 164 2.14 14.04 12.15
N ASP A 165 1.71 13.13 11.27
CA ASP A 165 2.15 13.11 9.88
C ASP A 165 1.59 14.29 9.07
N GLY A 166 0.58 14.99 9.60
CA GLY A 166 0.01 16.21 9.00
C GLY A 166 -0.92 15.92 7.82
N GLU A 167 -0.75 16.66 6.72
CA GLU A 167 -1.62 16.58 5.54
C GLU A 167 -1.85 15.17 4.97
N PRO A 168 -0.84 14.28 4.87
CA PRO A 168 -1.02 12.91 4.39
C PRO A 168 -2.03 12.12 5.21
N TYR A 169 -2.09 12.34 6.53
CA TYR A 169 -3.05 11.67 7.40
C TYR A 169 -4.48 12.12 7.08
N PHE A 170 -4.72 13.43 6.99
CA PHE A 170 -6.06 13.96 6.70
C PHE A 170 -6.52 13.59 5.28
N TYR A 171 -5.62 13.62 4.30
CA TYR A 171 -5.87 13.09 2.96
C TYR A 171 -6.31 11.64 3.00
N GLN A 172 -5.56 10.79 3.71
CA GLN A 172 -5.87 9.38 3.85
C GLN A 172 -7.26 9.20 4.49
N GLN A 173 -7.57 9.91 5.58
CA GLN A 173 -8.88 9.76 6.24
C GLN A 173 -10.04 10.13 5.32
N LEU A 174 -9.93 11.25 4.59
CA LEU A 174 -10.95 11.65 3.62
C LEU A 174 -11.12 10.58 2.53
N LEU A 175 -10.02 10.10 1.95
CA LEU A 175 -10.03 9.10 0.88
C LEU A 175 -10.66 7.77 1.31
N LEU A 176 -10.42 7.33 2.54
CA LEU A 176 -10.89 6.04 3.04
C LEU A 176 -12.37 6.04 3.44
N GLN A 177 -12.88 7.18 3.92
CA GLN A 177 -14.21 7.23 4.54
C GLN A 177 -15.33 7.61 3.56
N LEU A 178 -15.04 8.37 2.51
CA LEU A 178 -16.06 8.94 1.61
C LEU A 178 -15.88 8.52 0.14
N PRO A 179 -16.96 8.44 -0.64
CA PRO A 179 -16.94 7.90 -2.00
C PRO A 179 -16.54 8.93 -3.07
N TRP A 180 -15.38 9.58 -2.93
CA TRP A 180 -14.89 10.63 -3.85
C TRP A 180 -14.67 10.15 -5.28
N ARG A 181 -14.96 10.97 -6.30
CA ARG A 181 -14.75 10.62 -7.73
C ARG A 181 -13.46 11.17 -8.31
N ASN A 182 -12.91 12.24 -7.75
CA ASN A 182 -11.67 12.85 -8.21
C ASN A 182 -10.99 13.62 -7.07
N GLU A 183 -9.79 14.11 -7.37
CA GLU A 183 -8.97 14.85 -6.41
C GLU A 183 -9.56 16.22 -6.08
N GLN A 184 -10.21 16.88 -7.06
CA GLN A 184 -10.85 18.18 -6.87
C GLN A 184 -12.02 18.11 -5.89
N GLU A 185 -12.84 17.07 -5.96
CA GLU A 185 -13.92 16.81 -4.99
C GLU A 185 -13.39 16.48 -3.60
N LEU A 186 -12.22 15.82 -3.53
CA LEU A 186 -11.61 15.45 -2.26
C LEU A 186 -11.06 16.67 -1.51
N LEU A 187 -10.53 17.68 -2.21
CA LEU A 187 -10.12 18.95 -1.60
C LEU A 187 -11.29 19.94 -1.47
N ASP A 188 -12.21 19.92 -2.45
CA ASP A 188 -13.36 20.80 -2.60
C ASP A 188 -12.97 22.30 -2.56
N GLN A 189 -13.63 23.12 -1.74
CA GLN A 189 -13.38 24.57 -1.62
C GLN A 189 -12.40 24.91 -0.49
N TYR A 190 -11.79 23.90 0.14
CA TYR A 190 -10.92 24.09 1.29
C TYR A 190 -9.47 24.33 0.87
N PRO A 191 -8.68 25.09 1.66
CA PRO A 191 -7.29 25.35 1.34
C PRO A 191 -6.40 24.10 1.47
N ASP A 192 -6.73 23.21 2.40
CA ASP A 192 -5.98 22.00 2.72
C ASP A 192 -6.91 20.84 3.13
N TYR A 193 -6.37 19.61 3.16
CA TYR A 193 -7.17 18.42 3.49
C TYR A 193 -7.56 18.41 4.97
N ARG A 194 -6.73 19.00 5.84
CA ARG A 194 -7.02 19.16 7.26
C ARG A 194 -8.29 19.96 7.50
N SER A 195 -8.45 21.11 6.85
CA SER A 195 -9.64 21.97 7.00
C SER A 195 -10.89 21.26 6.50
N HIS A 196 -10.78 20.56 5.37
CA HIS A 196 -11.91 19.78 4.86
C HIS A 196 -12.30 18.65 5.82
N TYR A 197 -11.30 17.91 6.33
CA TYR A 197 -11.54 16.84 7.30
C TYR A 197 -12.17 17.36 8.60
N GLN A 198 -11.68 18.48 9.15
CA GLN A 198 -12.25 19.13 10.32
C GLN A 198 -13.73 19.52 10.09
N SER A 199 -14.04 20.03 8.90
CA SER A 199 -15.41 20.41 8.56
C SER A 199 -16.36 19.22 8.41
N LYS A 200 -15.89 18.08 7.90
CA LYS A 200 -16.70 16.87 7.70
C LYS A 200 -16.81 16.01 8.96
N PHE A 201 -15.76 15.95 9.76
CA PHE A 201 -15.64 15.07 10.91
C PHE A 201 -15.12 15.82 12.15
N PRO A 202 -15.87 16.81 12.68
CA PRO A 202 -15.39 17.68 13.77
C PRO A 202 -15.05 16.92 15.05
N GLU A 203 -15.85 15.91 15.41
CA GLU A 203 -15.61 15.09 16.62
C GLU A 203 -14.36 14.21 16.47
N GLN A 204 -14.20 13.55 15.31
CA GLN A 204 -13.03 12.69 15.05
C GLN A 204 -11.75 13.53 14.97
N TYR A 205 -11.85 14.73 14.41
CA TYR A 205 -10.76 15.69 14.38
C TYR A 205 -10.33 16.09 15.80
N ALA A 206 -11.28 16.45 16.67
CA ALA A 206 -10.99 16.78 18.06
C ALA A 206 -10.27 15.62 18.79
N ILE A 207 -10.72 14.38 18.59
CA ILE A 207 -10.07 13.18 19.16
C ILE A 207 -8.66 12.99 18.60
N SER A 208 -8.48 13.16 17.29
CA SER A 208 -7.18 12.95 16.64
C SER A 208 -6.11 13.94 17.09
N ILE A 209 -6.53 15.14 17.53
CA ILE A 209 -5.62 16.20 18.01
C ILE A 209 -5.44 16.16 19.53
N GLN A 210 -6.34 15.52 20.28
CA GLN A 210 -6.24 15.45 21.74
C GLN A 210 -4.97 14.73 22.25
N TYR A 211 -4.33 13.94 21.39
CA TYR A 211 -3.11 13.18 21.70
C TYR A 211 -1.86 13.70 20.99
N LEU A 212 -1.96 14.86 20.32
CA LEU A 212 -0.81 15.66 19.83
C LEU A 212 -0.26 16.53 20.95
#